data_AF-Q6MNH6-F1
#
_entry.id   AF-Q6MNH6-F1
#
_cell.length_a   1.000
_cell.length_b   1.000
_cell.length_c   1.000
_cell.angle_alpha   90.00
_cell.angle_beta   90.00
_cell.angle_gamma   90.00
#
_symmetry.space_group_name_H-M   'P 1'
#
loop_
_entity.id
_entity.type
_entity.pdbx_description
1 polymer ?
#
loop_
_entity_poly.entity_id
_entity_poly.type
_entity_poly.pdbx_seq_one_letter_code
_entity_poly.pdbx_strand_id
1 'polypeptide(L)'
;MKLKIRCPSCAKLYEVESDDIQTESPLFQCISCEGRFSFEYPPQDPANVICFAVSLEAEEASLAESAPELEKSELVLAAKRQEDHAIEPGAQEMKGCPKCGALNGRRAKECYSCHVIFEKLEGLPKDPSLKAQPSLVRKWKNLVENFDNESLHDEFIRSCHELDALRFAILKYEDLKTAQGGDPQCDQMIARINSLMMVGLSQKPTAKDQAMKPKWNKYMYWGPFGLSALLILLGMINLGHRNLIGVGVALACMAAGLIVMIKGKISASDFLD
;
A
#
# COMPACT_ATOMS: atom_id res chain seq x y z
N MET A 1 -23.99 10.09 -18.13
CA MET A 1 -23.19 11.28 -17.73
C MET A 1 -22.32 10.88 -16.54
N LYS A 2 -21.15 11.50 -16.31
CA LYS A 2 -20.28 11.15 -15.15
C LYS A 2 -20.35 12.25 -14.09
N LEU A 3 -20.72 11.87 -12.87
CA LEU A 3 -20.78 12.76 -11.71
C LEU A 3 -19.50 12.62 -10.88
N LYS A 4 -18.96 13.75 -10.42
CA LYS A 4 -17.79 13.78 -9.53
C LYS A 4 -18.25 14.14 -8.13
N ILE A 5 -18.11 13.21 -7.19
CA ILE A 5 -18.58 13.36 -5.81
C ILE A 5 -17.42 13.24 -4.83
N ARG A 6 -17.48 13.93 -3.68
CA ARG A 6 -16.45 13.84 -2.64
C ARG A 6 -17.00 13.26 -1.35
N CYS A 7 -16.23 12.41 -0.69
CA CYS A 7 -16.58 11.94 0.65
C CYS A 7 -16.57 13.13 1.64
N PRO A 8 -17.65 13.35 2.42
CA PRO A 8 -17.73 14.47 3.36
C PRO A 8 -16.74 14.34 4.53
N SER A 9 -16.31 13.12 4.88
CA SER A 9 -15.41 12.88 6.00
C SER A 9 -13.92 13.05 5.65
N CYS A 10 -13.49 12.66 4.44
CA CYS A 10 -12.07 12.63 4.07
C CYS A 10 -11.73 13.31 2.72
N ALA A 11 -12.72 13.93 2.06
CA ALA A 11 -12.59 14.64 0.79
C ALA A 11 -12.10 13.82 -0.42
N LYS A 12 -12.06 12.48 -0.31
CA LYS A 12 -11.71 11.58 -1.42
C LYS A 12 -12.71 11.73 -2.57
N LEU A 13 -12.20 11.86 -3.79
CA LEU A 13 -12.98 12.05 -5.01
C LEU A 13 -13.38 10.69 -5.61
N TYR A 14 -14.66 10.56 -5.99
CA TYR A 14 -15.24 9.42 -6.69
C TYR A 14 -15.89 9.90 -8.00
N GLU A 15 -15.91 9.03 -8.99
CA GLU A 15 -16.57 9.24 -10.28
C GLU A 15 -17.63 8.16 -10.46
N VAL A 16 -18.89 8.56 -10.65
CA VAL A 16 -20.06 7.67 -10.70
C VAL A 16 -20.82 7.94 -12.01
N GLU A 17 -21.23 6.89 -12.71
CA GLU A 17 -22.05 7.03 -13.91
C GLU A 17 -23.52 7.25 -13.51
N SER A 18 -24.16 8.28 -14.08
CA SER A 18 -25.56 8.62 -13.76
C SER A 18 -26.53 7.46 -14.04
N ASP A 19 -26.16 6.55 -14.93
CA ASP A 19 -26.99 5.41 -15.34
C ASP A 19 -27.00 4.29 -14.28
N ASP A 20 -26.04 4.30 -13.35
CA ASP A 20 -25.94 3.34 -12.23
C ASP A 20 -26.80 3.75 -11.02
N ILE A 21 -27.33 4.97 -11.00
CA ILE A 21 -28.09 5.53 -9.86
C ILE A 21 -29.58 5.21 -10.03
N GLN A 22 -30.09 4.28 -9.20
CA GLN A 22 -31.49 3.83 -9.25
C GLN A 22 -32.39 4.45 -8.19
N THR A 23 -31.82 5.11 -7.18
CA THR A 23 -32.55 5.68 -6.04
C THR A 23 -32.35 7.19 -5.96
N GLU A 24 -33.29 7.90 -5.35
CA GLU A 24 -33.20 9.35 -5.11
C GLU A 24 -32.07 9.71 -4.14
N SER A 25 -31.68 8.78 -3.26
CA SER A 25 -30.58 8.93 -2.30
C SER A 25 -29.64 7.72 -2.37
N PRO A 26 -28.74 7.64 -3.38
CA PRO A 26 -27.80 6.53 -3.50
C PRO A 26 -26.80 6.51 -2.34
N LEU A 27 -26.50 5.32 -1.80
CA LEU A 27 -25.64 5.15 -0.64
C LEU A 27 -24.27 4.60 -1.04
N PHE A 28 -23.21 5.26 -0.57
CA PHE A 28 -21.83 4.91 -0.89
C PHE A 28 -21.01 4.66 0.38
N GLN A 29 -20.05 3.74 0.30
CA GLN A 29 -19.08 3.44 1.36
C GLN A 29 -17.70 3.95 0.96
N CYS A 30 -17.11 4.86 1.74
CA CYS A 30 -15.79 5.38 1.45
C CYS A 30 -14.69 4.35 1.73
N ILE A 31 -13.92 3.94 0.71
CA ILE A 31 -12.82 2.97 0.86
C ILE A 31 -11.61 3.48 1.65
N SER A 32 -11.55 4.77 1.99
CA SER A 32 -10.41 5.36 2.72
C SER A 32 -10.68 5.65 4.19
N CYS A 33 -11.92 5.94 4.58
CA CYS A 33 -12.28 6.23 5.96
C CYS A 33 -13.44 5.37 6.48
N GLU A 34 -13.94 4.45 5.66
CA GLU A 34 -15.06 3.55 5.99
C GLU A 34 -16.35 4.26 6.41
N GLY A 35 -16.48 5.56 6.09
CA GLY A 35 -17.71 6.32 6.31
C GLY A 35 -18.73 6.07 5.20
N ARG A 36 -20.02 5.97 5.57
CA ARG A 36 -21.15 5.97 4.64
C ARG A 36 -21.56 7.40 4.31
N PHE A 37 -21.85 7.66 3.05
CA PHE A 37 -22.33 8.97 2.61
C PHE A 37 -23.33 8.82 1.44
N SER A 38 -24.17 9.83 1.28
CA SER A 38 -25.18 9.90 0.22
C SER A 38 -25.26 11.33 -0.33
N PHE A 39 -26.02 11.53 -1.40
CA PHE A 39 -26.37 12.83 -1.97
C PHE A 39 -27.76 12.73 -2.62
N GLU A 40 -28.40 13.86 -2.89
CA GLU A 40 -29.73 13.91 -3.52
C GLU A 40 -29.61 13.84 -5.05
N TYR A 41 -30.34 12.89 -5.67
CA TYR A 41 -30.38 12.69 -7.12
C TYR A 41 -31.78 13.00 -7.69
N PRO A 42 -31.88 13.82 -8.75
CA PRO A 42 -30.80 14.45 -9.51
C PRO A 42 -30.19 15.68 -8.79
N PRO A 43 -28.85 15.90 -8.89
CA PRO A 43 -28.21 17.04 -8.24
C PRO A 43 -28.59 18.37 -8.91
N GLN A 44 -28.73 19.43 -8.12
CA GLN A 44 -29.00 20.79 -8.63
C GLN A 44 -27.88 21.32 -9.53
N ASP A 45 -26.62 21.04 -9.17
CA ASP A 45 -25.43 21.36 -9.98
C ASP A 45 -24.55 20.11 -10.16
N PRO A 46 -24.45 19.55 -11.38
CA PRO A 46 -23.63 18.37 -11.64
C PRO A 46 -22.12 18.61 -11.50
N ALA A 47 -21.66 19.86 -11.51
CA ALA A 47 -20.26 20.20 -11.28
C ALA A 47 -19.88 20.22 -9.79
N ASN A 48 -20.87 20.36 -8.90
CA ASN A 48 -20.67 20.51 -7.46
C ASN A 48 -21.72 19.73 -6.65
N VAL A 49 -21.65 18.40 -6.73
CA VAL A 49 -22.53 17.51 -5.97
C VAL A 49 -22.15 17.54 -4.48
N ILE A 50 -23.10 17.97 -3.63
CA ILE A 50 -22.92 18.04 -2.17
C ILE A 50 -23.32 16.70 -1.55
N CYS A 51 -22.36 16.03 -0.92
CA CYS A 51 -22.61 14.78 -0.18
C CYS A 51 -22.81 15.05 1.32
N PHE A 52 -23.66 14.25 1.96
CA PHE A 52 -23.85 14.22 3.41
C PHE A 52 -23.52 12.83 3.99
N ALA A 53 -23.03 12.81 5.23
CA ALA A 53 -22.72 11.55 5.92
C ALA A 53 -24.01 10.88 6.41
N VAL A 54 -24.09 9.56 6.30
CA VAL A 54 -25.22 8.75 6.78
C VAL A 54 -24.77 7.95 7.99
N SER A 55 -25.38 8.21 9.15
CA SER A 55 -25.17 7.42 10.37
C SER A 55 -26.02 6.16 10.32
N LEU A 56 -25.44 5.01 10.70
CA LEU A 56 -26.11 3.70 10.70
C LEU A 56 -27.42 3.69 11.53
N GLU A 57 -27.48 4.49 12.58
CA GLU A 57 -28.61 4.55 13.50
C GLU A 57 -29.90 5.10 12.86
N ALA A 58 -29.78 5.96 11.84
CA ALA A 58 -30.93 6.57 11.19
C ALA A 58 -31.61 5.61 10.18
N GLU A 59 -30.86 4.67 9.62
CA GLU A 59 -31.35 3.75 8.58
C GLU A 59 -32.23 2.66 9.19
N GLU A 60 -31.83 2.09 10.33
CA GLU A 60 -32.61 1.07 11.06
C GLU A 60 -33.95 1.61 11.55
N ALA A 61 -34.02 2.91 11.90
CA ALA A 61 -35.27 3.56 12.29
C ALA A 61 -36.25 3.72 11.11
N SER A 62 -35.74 4.08 9.92
CA SER A 62 -36.58 4.33 8.74
C SER A 62 -37.18 3.06 8.12
N LEU A 63 -36.49 1.92 8.22
CA LEU A 63 -36.98 0.62 7.76
C LEU A 63 -38.00 0.00 8.72
N ALA A 64 -37.97 0.35 10.01
CA ALA A 64 -38.94 -0.12 10.98
C ALA A 64 -40.33 0.55 10.84
N GLU A 65 -40.41 1.73 10.22
CA GLU A 65 -41.62 2.56 10.20
C GLU A 65 -42.44 2.47 8.89
N SER A 66 -41.94 1.77 7.86
CA SER A 66 -42.62 1.62 6.56
C SER A 66 -43.17 0.21 6.29
N ALA A 67 -43.08 -0.72 7.25
CA ALA A 67 -43.74 -2.01 7.12
C ALA A 67 -45.26 -1.86 7.38
N PRO A 68 -46.14 -2.22 6.41
CA PRO A 68 -47.58 -2.08 6.58
C PRO A 68 -48.10 -2.93 7.75
N GLU A 69 -48.87 -2.29 8.64
CA GLU A 69 -49.45 -2.84 9.88
C GLU A 69 -50.50 -3.95 9.70
N LEU A 70 -50.80 -4.34 8.47
CA LEU A 70 -51.85 -5.31 8.12
C LEU A 70 -51.25 -6.68 7.83
N GLU A 71 -50.79 -7.39 8.88
CA GLU A 71 -50.80 -8.88 8.96
C GLU A 71 -50.21 -9.43 10.29
N LYS A 72 -50.27 -8.67 11.39
CA LYS A 72 -49.75 -9.13 12.70
C LYS A 72 -50.62 -10.12 13.48
N SER A 73 -51.78 -10.58 12.96
CA SER A 73 -52.71 -11.40 13.77
C SER A 73 -52.90 -12.87 13.38
N GLU A 74 -52.32 -13.39 12.28
CA GLU A 74 -52.53 -14.81 11.90
C GLU A 74 -51.27 -15.67 11.69
N LEU A 75 -50.06 -15.15 11.94
CA LEU A 75 -48.82 -15.90 11.70
C LEU A 75 -48.07 -16.37 12.96
N VAL A 76 -48.65 -16.22 14.15
CA VAL A 76 -48.02 -16.64 15.42
C VAL A 76 -48.20 -18.14 15.71
N LEU A 77 -48.94 -18.91 14.90
CA LEU A 77 -49.14 -20.36 15.13
C LEU A 77 -48.64 -21.32 14.04
N ALA A 78 -48.06 -20.85 12.94
CA ALA A 78 -47.53 -21.73 11.89
C ALA A 78 -45.98 -21.79 11.78
N ALA A 79 -45.25 -20.94 12.51
CA ALA A 79 -43.81 -20.76 12.33
C ALA A 79 -42.91 -21.61 13.25
N LYS A 80 -43.31 -22.84 13.60
CA LYS A 80 -42.49 -23.73 14.45
C LYS A 80 -42.01 -25.02 13.79
N ARG A 81 -41.96 -25.10 12.45
CA ARG A 81 -41.57 -26.36 11.80
C ARG A 81 -40.80 -26.31 10.48
N GLN A 82 -40.16 -25.21 10.11
CA GLN A 82 -39.27 -25.18 8.94
C GLN A 82 -38.17 -24.12 9.12
N GLU A 83 -37.22 -24.41 10.01
CA GLU A 83 -35.89 -23.82 9.98
C GLU A 83 -35.00 -24.78 9.17
N ASP A 84 -34.96 -24.59 7.85
CA ASP A 84 -33.81 -24.98 7.02
C ASP A 84 -33.96 -24.34 5.64
N HIS A 85 -33.04 -23.42 5.34
CA HIS A 85 -32.73 -22.85 4.02
C HIS A 85 -33.74 -21.90 3.35
N ALA A 86 -33.76 -20.65 3.81
CA ALA A 86 -33.98 -19.50 2.93
C ALA A 86 -32.90 -18.44 3.22
N ILE A 87 -31.90 -18.35 2.34
CA ILE A 87 -30.84 -17.33 2.39
C ILE A 87 -31.37 -16.13 1.59
N GLU A 88 -31.60 -15.02 2.29
CA GLU A 88 -31.88 -13.69 1.74
C GLU A 88 -30.79 -13.27 0.72
N PRO A 89 -31.14 -12.90 -0.52
CA PRO A 89 -30.19 -12.46 -1.54
C PRO A 89 -30.01 -10.94 -1.48
N GLY A 90 -29.33 -10.40 -0.45
CA GLY A 90 -29.38 -8.95 -0.18
C GLY A 90 -28.07 -8.20 0.03
N ALA A 91 -26.98 -8.84 0.44
CA ALA A 91 -25.70 -8.16 0.64
C ALA A 91 -24.56 -9.13 0.33
N GLN A 92 -23.89 -8.92 -0.80
CA GLN A 92 -22.84 -9.83 -1.27
C GLN A 92 -21.58 -9.66 -0.40
N GLU A 93 -21.47 -10.47 0.65
CA GLU A 93 -20.25 -10.60 1.46
C GLU A 93 -19.06 -10.98 0.57
N MET A 94 -18.08 -10.07 0.46
CA MET A 94 -16.78 -10.36 -0.16
C MET A 94 -15.88 -11.09 0.84
N LYS A 95 -15.08 -12.06 0.37
CA LYS A 95 -14.09 -12.76 1.19
C LYS A 95 -12.67 -12.26 0.88
N GLY A 96 -11.90 -11.93 1.91
CA GLY A 96 -10.50 -11.52 1.76
C GLY A 96 -9.58 -12.71 1.44
N CYS A 97 -8.65 -12.53 0.50
CA CYS A 97 -7.65 -13.56 0.19
C CYS A 97 -6.65 -13.69 1.35
N PRO A 98 -6.40 -14.90 1.89
CA PRO A 98 -5.48 -15.07 3.00
C PRO A 98 -4.00 -14.89 2.64
N LYS A 99 -3.65 -14.82 1.34
CA LYS A 99 -2.27 -14.64 0.88
C LYS A 99 -1.92 -13.17 0.63
N CYS A 100 -2.84 -12.40 0.04
CA CYS A 100 -2.57 -11.03 -0.41
C CYS A 100 -3.58 -10.00 0.07
N GLY A 101 -4.61 -10.39 0.83
CA GLY A 101 -5.64 -9.49 1.36
C GLY A 101 -6.69 -9.02 0.33
N ALA A 102 -6.54 -9.34 -0.96
CA ALA A 102 -7.49 -8.91 -1.99
C ALA A 102 -8.93 -9.40 -1.72
N LEU A 103 -9.92 -8.52 -1.90
CA LEU A 103 -11.34 -8.83 -1.71
C LEU A 103 -11.89 -9.59 -2.92
N ASN A 104 -12.23 -10.85 -2.73
CA ASN A 104 -12.75 -11.72 -3.78
C ASN A 104 -14.25 -11.97 -3.58
N GLY A 105 -14.98 -12.18 -4.67
CA GLY A 105 -16.38 -12.61 -4.58
C GLY A 105 -16.51 -13.92 -3.80
N ARG A 106 -17.60 -14.09 -3.03
CA ARG A 106 -17.83 -15.28 -2.20
C ARG A 106 -17.64 -16.60 -2.95
N ARG A 107 -18.09 -16.64 -4.21
CA ARG A 107 -18.04 -17.80 -5.12
C ARG A 107 -16.75 -17.90 -5.94
N ALA A 108 -15.79 -16.99 -5.78
CA ALA A 108 -14.50 -17.10 -6.44
C ALA A 108 -13.79 -18.38 -5.96
N LYS A 109 -13.35 -19.21 -6.92
CA LYS A 109 -12.56 -20.42 -6.67
C LYS A 109 -11.07 -20.11 -6.49
N GLU A 110 -10.62 -19.00 -7.05
CA GLU A 110 -9.25 -18.50 -6.92
C GLU A 110 -9.20 -16.99 -6.71
N CYS A 111 -8.10 -16.52 -6.13
CA CYS A 111 -7.87 -15.09 -5.93
C CYS A 111 -7.54 -14.39 -7.25
N TYR A 112 -8.28 -13.34 -7.64
CA TYR A 112 -8.02 -12.60 -8.89
C TYR A 112 -6.63 -11.92 -8.93
N SER A 113 -6.05 -11.62 -7.77
CA SER A 113 -4.77 -10.91 -7.66
C SER A 113 -3.57 -11.84 -7.62
N CYS A 114 -3.68 -13.02 -7.01
CA CYS A 114 -2.53 -13.92 -6.81
C CYS A 114 -2.77 -15.38 -7.23
N HIS A 115 -3.90 -15.67 -7.86
CA HIS A 115 -4.32 -16.97 -8.40
C HIS A 115 -4.24 -18.13 -7.40
N VAL A 116 -4.41 -17.84 -6.11
CA VAL A 116 -4.48 -18.87 -5.07
C VAL A 116 -5.86 -19.51 -5.08
N ILE A 117 -5.89 -20.83 -5.26
CA ILE A 117 -7.12 -21.63 -5.23
C ILE A 117 -7.59 -21.80 -3.78
N PHE A 118 -8.81 -21.34 -3.46
CA PHE A 118 -9.36 -21.35 -2.10
C PHE A 118 -9.72 -22.75 -1.60
N GLU A 119 -10.20 -23.62 -2.49
CA GLU A 119 -10.58 -25.00 -2.17
C GLU A 119 -9.41 -25.81 -1.58
N LYS A 120 -8.18 -25.55 -2.05
CA LYS A 120 -6.96 -26.17 -1.51
C LYS A 120 -6.55 -25.63 -0.14
N LEU A 121 -7.10 -24.49 0.29
CA LEU A 121 -6.80 -23.85 1.57
C LEU A 121 -7.84 -24.14 2.65
N GLU A 122 -9.06 -24.53 2.28
CA GLU A 122 -10.18 -24.74 3.21
C GLU A 122 -10.02 -26.00 4.10
N GLY A 123 -9.09 -26.91 3.78
CA GLY A 123 -8.80 -28.12 4.56
C GLY A 123 -7.47 -28.13 5.32
N LEU A 124 -6.64 -27.09 5.21
CA LEU A 124 -5.45 -26.97 6.06
C LEU A 124 -5.87 -26.37 7.41
N PRO A 125 -5.28 -26.82 8.54
CA PRO A 125 -5.46 -26.16 9.83
C PRO A 125 -5.25 -24.66 9.65
N LYS A 126 -6.31 -23.87 9.82
CA LYS A 126 -6.25 -22.41 9.87
C LYS A 126 -5.62 -22.07 11.21
N ASP A 127 -4.35 -22.40 11.40
CA ASP A 127 -3.57 -21.65 12.37
C ASP A 127 -3.36 -20.27 11.76
N PRO A 128 -3.95 -19.20 12.33
CA PRO A 128 -3.73 -17.81 11.89
C PRO A 128 -2.28 -17.35 12.15
N SER A 129 -1.39 -18.26 12.53
CA SER A 129 0.07 -18.15 12.56
C SER A 129 0.61 -17.92 11.16
N LEU A 130 0.36 -16.70 10.65
CA LEU A 130 1.19 -15.92 9.75
C LEU A 130 2.08 -16.77 8.85
N LYS A 131 1.63 -17.04 7.62
CA LYS A 131 2.46 -17.62 6.55
C LYS A 131 3.61 -16.68 6.22
N ALA A 132 4.64 -16.67 7.06
CA ALA A 132 5.88 -15.97 6.84
C ALA A 132 6.56 -16.52 5.60
N GLN A 133 7.33 -15.68 4.91
CA GLN A 133 8.15 -16.14 3.80
C GLN A 133 9.08 -17.28 4.27
N PRO A 134 9.33 -18.31 3.42
CA PRO A 134 10.23 -19.42 3.78
C PRO A 134 11.64 -18.99 4.18
N SER A 135 12.10 -17.81 3.72
CA SER A 135 13.35 -17.17 4.12
C SER A 135 13.37 -16.82 5.61
N LEU A 136 12.31 -16.18 6.12
CA LEU A 136 12.17 -15.84 7.54
C LEU A 136 12.09 -17.08 8.41
N VAL A 137 11.41 -18.14 7.94
CA VAL A 137 11.33 -19.42 8.66
C VAL A 137 12.72 -20.06 8.80
N ARG A 138 13.57 -20.01 7.76
CA ARG A 138 14.96 -20.49 7.84
C ARG A 138 15.80 -19.65 8.81
N LYS A 139 15.68 -18.32 8.78
CA LYS A 139 16.38 -17.44 9.72
C LYS A 139 15.94 -17.69 11.17
N TRP A 140 14.65 -17.88 11.40
CA TRP A 140 14.11 -18.23 12.71
C TRP A 140 14.68 -19.56 13.21
N LYS A 141 14.72 -20.60 12.35
CA LYS A 141 15.31 -21.89 12.74
C LYS A 141 16.79 -21.75 13.14
N ASN A 142 17.58 -21.01 12.35
CA ASN A 142 18.98 -20.75 12.65
C ASN A 142 19.17 -19.95 13.97
N LEU A 143 18.29 -18.98 14.22
CA LEU A 143 18.26 -18.20 15.46
C LEU A 143 17.97 -19.11 16.67
N VAL A 144 16.97 -19.99 16.59
CA VAL A 144 16.62 -20.90 17.70
C VAL A 144 17.76 -21.89 17.99
N GLU A 145 18.46 -22.35 16.96
CA GLU A 145 19.64 -23.23 17.12
C GLU A 145 20.82 -22.51 17.81
N ASN A 146 20.88 -21.18 17.74
CA ASN A 146 21.97 -20.34 18.25
C ASN A 146 21.41 -19.16 19.08
N PHE A 147 20.52 -19.48 20.03
CA PHE A 147 19.70 -18.49 20.72
C PHE A 147 20.50 -17.46 21.55
N ASP A 148 21.69 -17.82 22.02
CA ASP A 148 22.53 -16.88 22.78
C ASP A 148 23.17 -15.78 21.90
N ASN A 149 23.08 -15.90 20.57
CA ASN A 149 23.72 -14.98 19.65
C ASN A 149 22.83 -13.79 19.29
N GLU A 150 23.02 -12.68 20.00
CA GLU A 150 22.29 -11.41 19.81
C GLU A 150 22.31 -10.90 18.36
N SER A 151 23.39 -11.15 17.60
CA SER A 151 23.47 -10.73 16.20
C SER A 151 22.44 -11.41 15.29
N LEU A 152 22.06 -12.67 15.59
CA LEU A 152 21.04 -13.39 14.83
C LEU A 152 19.64 -12.87 15.14
N HIS A 153 19.39 -12.44 16.38
CA HIS A 153 18.16 -11.74 16.75
C HIS A 153 18.00 -10.46 15.95
N ASP A 154 19.06 -9.65 15.89
CA ASP A 154 19.09 -8.40 15.13
C ASP A 154 18.85 -8.61 13.64
N GLU A 155 19.52 -9.62 13.06
CA GLU A 155 19.34 -9.96 11.65
C GLU A 155 17.91 -10.43 11.35
N PHE A 156 17.34 -11.27 12.22
CA PHE A 156 15.98 -11.76 12.07
C PHE A 156 14.95 -10.63 12.19
N ILE A 157 15.07 -9.77 13.21
CA ILE A 157 14.18 -8.61 13.42
C ILE A 157 14.29 -7.64 12.24
N ARG A 158 15.51 -7.34 11.78
CA ARG A 158 15.74 -6.50 10.59
C ARG A 158 15.07 -7.09 9.35
N SER A 159 15.20 -8.40 9.13
CA SER A 159 14.57 -9.08 7.99
C SER A 159 13.04 -9.05 8.09
N CYS A 160 12.49 -9.18 9.29
CA CYS A 160 11.04 -9.04 9.52
C CYS A 160 10.57 -7.61 9.29
N HIS A 161 11.35 -6.61 9.70
CA HIS A 161 11.06 -5.19 9.44
C HIS A 161 11.06 -4.88 7.94
N GLU A 162 12.07 -5.35 7.20
CA GLU A 162 12.19 -5.13 5.75
C GLU A 162 11.04 -5.74 4.93
N LEU A 163 10.40 -6.79 5.47
CA LEU A 163 9.29 -7.50 4.82
C LEU A 163 7.92 -7.16 5.44
N ASP A 164 7.83 -6.12 6.27
CA ASP A 164 6.62 -5.72 7.01
C ASP A 164 5.96 -6.88 7.79
N ALA A 165 6.79 -7.78 8.31
CA ALA A 165 6.39 -9.02 8.99
C ALA A 165 6.71 -8.99 10.51
N LEU A 166 6.75 -7.83 11.15
CA LEU A 166 7.10 -7.71 12.58
C LEU A 166 6.14 -8.46 13.52
N ARG A 167 4.84 -8.56 13.18
CA ARG A 167 3.88 -9.37 13.94
C ARG A 167 4.25 -10.85 13.98
N PHE A 168 4.91 -11.37 12.94
CA PHE A 168 5.40 -12.74 12.93
C PHE A 168 6.54 -12.94 13.92
N ALA A 169 7.45 -11.96 14.02
CA ALA A 169 8.51 -12.01 15.01
C ALA A 169 7.95 -12.00 16.44
N ILE A 170 6.98 -11.13 16.75
CA ILE A 170 6.33 -11.09 18.09
C ILE A 170 5.76 -12.45 18.45
N LEU A 171 4.92 -13.02 17.59
CA LEU A 171 4.28 -14.32 17.82
C LEU A 171 5.33 -15.41 18.10
N LYS A 172 6.44 -15.40 17.36
CA LYS A 172 7.51 -16.40 17.52
C LYS A 172 8.27 -16.27 18.84
N TYR A 173 8.52 -15.04 19.31
CA TYR A 173 9.11 -14.84 20.64
C TYR A 173 8.11 -15.15 21.77
N GLU A 174 6.81 -14.87 21.60
CA GLU A 174 5.77 -15.25 22.57
C GLU A 174 5.61 -16.77 22.67
N ASP A 175 5.60 -17.48 21.54
CA ASP A 175 5.59 -18.94 21.48
C ASP A 175 6.79 -19.51 22.26
N LEU A 176 7.99 -18.97 22.00
CA LEU A 176 9.22 -19.44 22.63
C LEU A 176 9.25 -19.14 24.13
N LYS A 177 8.84 -17.93 24.53
CA LYS A 177 8.70 -17.52 25.94
C LYS A 177 7.75 -18.45 26.69
N THR A 178 6.61 -18.79 26.09
CA THR A 178 5.62 -19.69 26.69
C THR A 178 6.17 -21.11 26.83
N ALA A 179 6.90 -21.60 25.83
CA ALA A 179 7.51 -22.93 25.85
C ALA A 179 8.61 -23.07 26.93
N GLN A 180 9.36 -22.01 27.22
CA GLN A 180 10.45 -22.03 28.20
C GLN A 180 10.02 -21.66 29.63
N GLY A 181 8.76 -21.27 29.85
CA GLY A 181 8.27 -20.83 31.17
C GLY A 181 8.67 -19.40 31.54
N GLY A 182 8.97 -18.56 30.55
CA GLY A 182 9.43 -17.19 30.71
C GLY A 182 10.94 -17.05 30.48
N ASP A 183 11.31 -16.18 29.53
CA ASP A 183 12.70 -15.84 29.22
C ASP A 183 12.83 -14.31 29.10
N PRO A 184 13.69 -13.65 29.92
CA PRO A 184 13.89 -12.21 29.85
C PRO A 184 14.46 -11.75 28.50
N GLN A 185 15.18 -12.58 27.76
CA GLN A 185 15.71 -12.23 26.43
C GLN A 185 14.57 -12.11 25.41
N CYS A 186 13.61 -13.04 25.42
CA CYS A 186 12.39 -12.92 24.62
C CYS A 186 11.64 -11.60 24.91
N ASP A 187 11.52 -11.21 26.18
CA ASP A 187 10.85 -9.95 26.57
C ASP A 187 11.56 -8.71 26.04
N GLN A 188 12.90 -8.70 26.09
CA GLN A 188 13.70 -7.62 25.49
C GLN A 188 13.49 -7.54 23.98
N MET A 189 13.45 -8.68 23.28
CA MET A 189 13.23 -8.71 21.84
C MET A 189 11.82 -8.25 21.45
N ILE A 190 10.79 -8.67 22.20
CA ILE A 190 9.40 -8.21 21.98
C ILE A 190 9.30 -6.70 22.19
N ALA A 191 9.89 -6.17 23.27
CA ALA A 191 9.92 -4.73 23.52
C ALA A 191 10.62 -3.95 22.39
N ARG A 192 11.73 -4.49 21.86
CA ARG A 192 12.45 -3.91 20.72
C ARG A 192 11.64 -3.95 19.42
N ILE A 193 10.88 -5.01 19.17
CA ILE A 193 10.00 -5.09 17.99
C ILE A 193 8.86 -4.08 18.11
N ASN A 194 8.26 -3.94 19.30
CA ASN A 194 7.20 -2.97 19.55
C ASN A 194 7.68 -1.52 19.36
N SER A 195 8.91 -1.20 19.78
CA SER A 195 9.48 0.14 19.55
C SER A 195 9.70 0.42 18.05
N LEU A 196 10.15 -0.56 17.27
CA LEU A 196 10.26 -0.44 15.81
C LEU A 196 8.91 -0.22 15.13
N MET A 197 7.86 -0.94 15.56
CA MET A 197 6.50 -0.75 15.04
C MET A 197 5.97 0.66 15.29
N MET A 198 6.26 1.25 16.46
CA MET A 198 5.86 2.62 16.78
C MET A 198 6.60 3.67 15.92
N VAL A 199 7.90 3.49 15.68
CA VAL A 199 8.69 4.42 14.86
C VAL A 199 8.29 4.35 13.38
N GLY A 200 7.93 3.16 12.87
CA GLY A 200 7.49 2.96 11.50
C GLY A 200 6.22 3.72 11.12
N LEU A 201 5.30 3.94 12.06
CA LEU A 201 4.07 4.72 11.81
C LEU A 201 4.34 6.22 11.61
N SER A 202 5.44 6.75 12.16
CA SER A 202 5.81 8.16 12.01
C SER A 202 6.65 8.43 10.76
N GLN A 203 7.31 7.42 10.21
CA GLN A 203 7.96 7.52 8.92
C GLN A 203 6.95 7.11 7.85
N LYS A 204 6.08 8.05 7.45
CA LYS A 204 5.30 7.92 6.22
C LYS A 204 6.24 7.33 5.18
N PRO A 205 5.95 6.14 4.61
CA PRO A 205 6.81 5.55 3.63
C PRO A 205 6.77 6.50 2.45
N THR A 206 7.77 7.39 2.39
CA THR A 206 8.35 7.78 1.13
C THR A 206 8.82 6.44 0.60
N ALA A 207 7.94 5.79 -0.17
CA ALA A 207 8.28 4.64 -0.95
C ALA A 207 9.56 5.06 -1.65
N LYS A 208 10.68 4.60 -1.09
CA LYS A 208 11.96 4.65 -1.76
C LYS A 208 11.69 3.74 -2.94
N ASP A 209 11.34 4.36 -4.06
CA ASP A 209 11.82 3.97 -5.35
C ASP A 209 13.29 3.58 -5.20
N GLN A 210 13.49 2.31 -4.84
CA GLN A 210 14.61 1.52 -5.29
C GLN A 210 14.36 1.09 -6.74
N ALA A 211 13.62 1.89 -7.52
CA ALA A 211 13.92 2.05 -8.92
C ALA A 211 15.42 2.38 -8.97
N MET A 212 16.21 1.41 -9.44
CA MET A 212 17.64 1.51 -9.69
C MET A 212 17.93 2.94 -10.16
N LYS A 213 18.44 3.81 -9.28
CA LYS A 213 18.92 5.13 -9.74
C LYS A 213 20.04 4.77 -10.71
N PRO A 214 19.85 4.95 -12.04
CA PRO A 214 20.91 4.62 -12.96
C PRO A 214 22.12 5.43 -12.55
N LYS A 215 23.33 4.89 -12.73
CA LYS A 215 24.61 5.56 -12.44
C LYS A 215 24.87 6.80 -13.33
N TRP A 216 23.81 7.44 -13.83
CA TRP A 216 23.75 8.63 -14.66
C TRP A 216 24.35 9.85 -13.98
N ASN A 217 24.44 9.85 -12.65
CA ASN A 217 25.09 10.92 -11.92
C ASN A 217 26.57 11.09 -12.33
N LYS A 218 27.25 10.02 -12.76
CA LYS A 218 28.60 10.14 -13.32
C LYS A 218 28.58 10.78 -14.71
N TYR A 219 27.68 10.33 -15.60
CA TYR A 219 27.59 10.85 -16.97
C TYR A 219 27.16 12.32 -17.05
N MET A 220 26.37 12.80 -16.08
CA MET A 220 25.89 14.19 -16.05
C MET A 220 27.04 15.21 -15.93
N TYR A 221 28.13 14.88 -15.24
CA TYR A 221 29.29 15.78 -15.12
C TYR A 221 30.19 15.78 -16.36
N TRP A 222 30.27 14.66 -17.08
CA TRP A 222 31.14 14.53 -18.27
C TRP A 222 30.45 15.00 -19.55
N GLY A 223 29.11 15.03 -19.58
CA GLY A 223 28.32 15.44 -20.75
C GLY A 223 28.74 16.78 -21.36
N PRO A 224 28.84 17.88 -20.59
CA PRO A 224 29.23 19.19 -21.12
C PRO A 224 30.62 19.21 -21.77
N PHE A 225 31.60 18.50 -21.20
CA PHE A 225 32.94 18.40 -21.79
C PHE A 225 32.95 17.58 -23.08
N GLY A 226 32.18 16.48 -23.12
CA GLY A 226 32.01 15.69 -24.34
C GLY A 226 31.38 16.49 -25.47
N LEU A 227 30.33 17.27 -25.17
CA LEU A 227 29.68 18.15 -26.14
C LEU A 227 30.64 19.25 -26.63
N SER A 228 31.39 19.88 -25.72
CA SER A 228 32.41 20.87 -26.08
C SER A 228 33.46 20.31 -27.02
N ALA A 229 34.03 19.14 -26.70
CA ALA A 229 35.05 18.49 -27.54
C ALA A 229 34.52 18.18 -28.95
N LEU A 230 33.26 17.72 -29.04
CA LEU A 230 32.60 17.47 -30.32
C LEU A 230 32.47 18.74 -31.18
N LEU A 231 32.08 19.88 -30.60
CA LEU A 231 31.95 21.14 -31.32
C LEU A 231 33.29 21.67 -31.84
N ILE A 232 34.36 21.54 -31.04
CA ILE A 232 35.72 21.91 -31.45
C ILE A 232 36.16 21.03 -32.62
N LEU A 233 35.95 19.72 -32.53
CA LEU A 233 36.36 18.76 -33.56
C LEU A 233 35.59 18.98 -34.88
N LEU A 234 34.28 19.25 -34.82
CA LEU A 234 33.48 19.62 -35.99
C LEU A 234 33.95 20.94 -36.63
N GLY A 235 34.31 21.93 -35.82
CA GLY A 235 34.84 23.22 -36.29
C GLY A 235 36.24 23.10 -36.93
N MET A 236 37.02 22.09 -36.54
CA MET A 236 38.32 21.78 -37.17
C MET A 236 38.18 21.07 -38.51
N ILE A 237 37.20 20.15 -38.64
CA ILE A 237 36.99 19.38 -39.87
C ILE A 237 36.36 20.24 -40.97
N ASN A 238 35.42 21.12 -40.64
CA ASN A 238 34.72 21.97 -41.60
C ASN A 238 35.17 23.44 -41.51
N LEU A 239 35.85 23.93 -42.55
CA LEU A 239 36.31 25.34 -42.60
C LEU A 239 35.16 26.36 -42.52
N GLY A 240 33.95 26.00 -42.96
CA GLY A 240 32.76 26.85 -42.85
C GLY A 240 32.22 27.01 -41.42
N HIS A 241 32.75 26.25 -40.47
CA HIS A 241 32.26 26.15 -39.10
C HIS A 241 33.28 26.58 -38.04
N ARG A 242 34.29 27.39 -38.40
CA ARG A 242 35.33 27.85 -37.46
C ARG A 242 34.78 28.55 -36.20
N ASN A 243 33.63 29.19 -36.29
CA ASN A 243 32.98 29.84 -35.15
C ASN A 243 32.56 28.82 -34.06
N LEU A 244 32.35 27.55 -34.41
CA LEU A 244 32.04 26.49 -33.43
C LEU A 244 33.22 26.17 -32.50
N ILE A 245 34.45 26.47 -32.91
CA ILE A 245 35.63 26.30 -32.05
C ILE A 245 35.52 27.25 -30.85
N GLY A 246 35.20 28.53 -31.09
CA GLY A 246 35.04 29.52 -30.03
C GLY A 246 33.88 29.18 -29.08
N VAL A 247 32.77 28.69 -29.64
CA VAL A 247 31.61 28.24 -28.84
C VAL A 247 31.97 27.03 -27.98
N GLY A 248 32.69 26.05 -28.52
CA GLY A 248 33.15 24.89 -27.77
C GLY A 248 34.05 25.29 -26.59
N VAL A 249 35.07 26.11 -26.85
CA VAL A 249 35.99 26.59 -25.78
C VAL A 249 35.23 27.34 -24.68
N ALA A 250 34.29 28.22 -25.03
CA ALA A 250 33.47 28.94 -24.05
C ALA A 250 32.63 27.99 -23.19
N LEU A 251 32.06 26.93 -23.79
CA LEU A 251 31.25 25.94 -23.08
C LEU A 251 32.10 25.08 -22.12
N ALA A 252 33.31 24.68 -22.52
CA ALA A 252 34.26 24.00 -21.62
C ALA A 252 34.62 24.86 -20.40
N CYS A 253 34.92 26.15 -20.60
CA CYS A 253 35.26 27.06 -19.50
C CYS A 253 34.08 27.26 -18.54
N MET A 254 32.85 27.42 -19.06
CA MET A 254 31.64 27.54 -18.22
C MET A 254 31.37 26.26 -17.43
N ALA A 255 31.51 25.08 -18.06
CA ALA A 255 31.34 23.79 -17.38
C ALA A 255 32.36 23.61 -16.25
N ALA A 256 33.63 23.96 -16.50
CA ALA A 256 34.66 23.94 -15.46
C ALA A 256 34.32 24.88 -14.30
N GLY A 257 33.91 26.12 -14.59
CA GLY A 257 33.52 27.10 -13.57
C GLY A 257 32.35 26.64 -12.70
N LEU A 258 31.31 26.04 -13.29
CA LEU A 258 30.18 25.47 -12.54
C LEU A 258 30.61 24.32 -11.63
N ILE A 259 31.51 23.45 -12.09
CA ILE A 259 32.03 22.35 -11.26
C ILE A 259 32.81 22.89 -10.07
N VAL A 260 33.65 23.91 -10.28
CA VAL A 260 34.38 24.58 -9.19
C VAL A 260 33.40 25.18 -8.18
N MET A 261 32.38 25.88 -8.67
CA MET A 261 31.38 26.55 -7.83
C MET A 261 30.56 25.57 -6.99
N ILE A 262 30.17 24.43 -7.57
CA ILE A 262 29.35 23.42 -6.87
C ILE A 262 30.19 22.62 -5.87
N LYS A 263 31.43 22.25 -6.21
CA LYS A 263 32.28 21.43 -5.33
C LYS A 263 33.09 22.23 -4.31
N GLY A 264 33.27 23.53 -4.50
CA GLY A 264 33.97 24.44 -3.57
C GLY A 264 35.49 24.24 -3.49
N LYS A 265 35.99 23.00 -3.44
CA LYS A 265 37.42 22.64 -3.53
C LYS A 265 37.59 21.44 -4.46
N ILE A 266 38.42 21.63 -5.48
CA ILE A 266 38.79 20.56 -6.39
C ILE A 266 39.96 19.80 -5.76
N SER A 267 39.75 18.53 -5.40
CA SER A 267 40.84 17.62 -5.07
C SER A 267 41.28 16.88 -6.33
N ALA A 268 42.59 16.72 -6.53
CA ALA A 268 43.14 15.98 -7.67
C ALA A 268 42.70 14.51 -7.71
N SER A 269 42.29 13.96 -6.55
CA SER A 269 41.71 12.61 -6.45
C SER A 269 40.42 12.44 -7.25
N ASP A 270 39.64 13.51 -7.46
CA ASP A 270 38.36 13.43 -8.18
C ASP A 270 38.51 13.20 -9.69
N PHE A 271 39.74 13.30 -10.22
CA PHE A 271 40.05 13.09 -11.64
C PHE A 271 40.79 11.80 -11.94
N LEU A 272 41.28 11.09 -10.91
CA LEU A 272 42.17 9.93 -11.05
C LEU A 272 41.49 8.59 -10.70
N ASP A 273 40.18 8.59 -10.43
CA ASP A 273 39.32 7.40 -10.19
C ASP A 273 38.42 7.08 -11.40
#